data_AF-A0AAU7CJ64-F1
#
_entry.id   AF-A0AAU7CJ64-F1
#
_cell.length_a   1.000
_cell.length_b   1.000
_cell.length_c   1.000
_cell.angle_alpha   90.00
_cell.angle_beta   90.00
_cell.angle_gamma   90.00
#
_symmetry.space_group_name_H-M   'P 1'
#
loop_
_entity.id
_entity.type
_entity.pdbx_description
1 polymer ?
#
loop_
_entity_poly.entity_id
_entity_poly.type
_entity_poly.pdbx_seq_one_letter_code
_entity_poly.pdbx_strand_id
1 'polypeptide(L)'
;MRSIRQENEGTATPGTHSRARRNRPFTPLSEPLEGRRLLSGVHLPDRSPEAVAIVDQTYRTLVGREPTPAETRGLLHVQAKAGNYGVIAAIVGSRPFFDRTAGGNSQQYVTLAAATLDVYPSQATVVRLAGQVEARDASRHILRAVVARLTPVGSFAPPPRGPLNPIYQTLLQDVLINADYWEDSPKILGAGLGFTHIIGVPNLNGSQAEAFSRRAGGAWETLSGSSASTAALRAFTSAISPNGVATGYGYPTFLKDGFPIEFSWPVRPSTVSAADFRIVLNTGQVVQPDVASILPNVEYNERSTVVIFGDFGNRITPGDPGSIYPVRLDVVADDNPLQLVGPGGEIRSAVGLSFGDGQTPMSAYVPNEGPKLVAAKLSRLSTAGESAPVVFSGQVPNDGVALYGSEAQYRLRVLTTGGFSPDGVRSVYPTDFSRFFRIQTIDADGRERWLTETGVDYVLPSGTVRILGLADLGLAQSSYDDTYVEDHDNQIDVILTGDAAAVATITAIAIPASGDYSPFFNPGGPGNAPTPGVPYSQPGPALLQPVNVALDNPMTVTWIDLDGPRKAARGKLGLRN
;
A
#
# COMPACT_ATOMS: atom_id res chain seq x y z
N MET A 1 -54.99 -46.05 -48.54
CA MET A 1 -54.52 -46.67 -49.79
C MET A 1 -53.02 -46.90 -49.68
N ARG A 2 -52.61 -48.19 -49.70
CA ARG A 2 -51.24 -48.76 -49.61
C ARG A 2 -50.45 -48.45 -48.30
N SER A 3 -49.79 -49.37 -47.58
CA SER A 3 -49.76 -50.84 -47.50
C SER A 3 -48.64 -51.24 -46.49
N ILE A 4 -48.99 -52.03 -45.45
CA ILE A 4 -48.18 -53.08 -44.75
C ILE A 4 -47.15 -52.60 -43.69
N ARG A 5 -47.34 -52.87 -42.37
CA ARG A 5 -46.94 -54.07 -41.54
C ARG A 5 -45.41 -54.30 -41.55
N GLN A 6 -44.68 -54.63 -40.48
CA GLN A 6 -44.95 -55.30 -39.20
C GLN A 6 -43.68 -55.16 -38.30
N GLU A 7 -43.84 -55.25 -36.96
CA GLU A 7 -43.10 -56.10 -35.97
C GLU A 7 -41.57 -56.34 -36.13
N ASN A 8 -40.74 -56.58 -35.11
CA ASN A 8 -40.70 -56.52 -33.64
C ASN A 8 -39.24 -56.94 -33.25
N GLU A 9 -38.89 -56.90 -31.95
CA GLU A 9 -37.65 -57.47 -31.33
C GLU A 9 -36.35 -56.68 -31.58
N GLY A 10 -35.44 -56.45 -30.62
CA GLY A 10 -35.26 -56.96 -29.27
C GLY A 10 -33.75 -57.10 -29.00
N THR A 11 -33.32 -56.76 -27.78
CA THR A 11 -32.05 -57.10 -27.09
C THR A 11 -30.87 -56.09 -27.05
N ALA A 12 -30.35 -56.00 -25.82
CA ALA A 12 -29.34 -55.12 -25.23
C ALA A 12 -27.90 -55.43 -25.72
N THR A 13 -26.85 -54.61 -25.54
CA THR A 13 -26.23 -54.08 -24.30
C THR A 13 -25.02 -53.17 -24.69
N PRO A 14 -24.18 -52.67 -23.75
CA PRO A 14 -24.04 -51.28 -23.35
C PRO A 14 -22.93 -50.48 -24.07
N GLY A 15 -23.24 -49.24 -24.45
CA GLY A 15 -22.27 -48.26 -24.95
C GLY A 15 -22.26 -47.01 -24.07
N THR A 16 -21.20 -46.89 -23.26
CA THR A 16 -20.86 -45.74 -22.44
C THR A 16 -20.59 -44.50 -23.29
N HIS A 17 -21.52 -43.54 -23.28
CA HIS A 17 -21.28 -42.17 -23.75
C HIS A 17 -21.78 -41.15 -22.71
N SER A 18 -20.80 -40.48 -22.09
CA SER A 18 -20.73 -39.02 -21.94
C SER A 18 -22.08 -38.29 -21.95
N ARG A 19 -22.62 -38.03 -20.75
CA ARG A 19 -23.58 -36.94 -20.54
C ARG A 19 -22.92 -35.85 -19.73
N ALA A 20 -22.69 -34.75 -20.43
CA ALA A 20 -22.29 -33.45 -19.88
C ALA A 20 -23.05 -33.15 -18.59
N ARG A 21 -22.29 -32.99 -17.50
CA ARG A 21 -22.78 -32.31 -16.30
C ARG A 21 -23.13 -30.88 -16.71
N ARG A 22 -24.42 -30.58 -16.73
CA ARG A 22 -24.93 -29.22 -16.76
C ARG A 22 -24.40 -28.53 -15.50
N ASN A 23 -23.38 -27.69 -15.67
CA ASN A 23 -23.01 -26.68 -14.69
C ASN A 23 -24.26 -25.84 -14.44
N ARG A 24 -24.85 -26.01 -13.26
CA ARG A 24 -25.80 -25.03 -12.74
C ARG A 24 -25.02 -23.73 -12.55
N PRO A 25 -25.51 -22.59 -13.06
CA PRO A 25 -24.90 -21.31 -12.73
C PRO A 25 -25.01 -21.13 -11.22
N PHE A 26 -23.86 -20.99 -10.57
CA PHE A 26 -23.78 -20.50 -9.20
C PHE A 26 -24.51 -19.16 -9.20
N THR A 27 -25.69 -19.11 -8.58
CA THR A 27 -26.34 -17.83 -8.29
C THR A 27 -25.53 -17.27 -7.12
N PRO A 28 -24.84 -16.12 -7.27
CA PRO A 28 -24.21 -15.48 -6.14
C PRO A 28 -25.33 -15.22 -5.14
N LEU A 29 -25.21 -15.79 -3.94
CA LEU A 29 -25.98 -15.31 -2.81
C LEU A 29 -25.50 -13.87 -2.61
N SER A 30 -26.26 -12.93 -3.14
CA SER A 30 -26.23 -11.55 -2.69
C SER A 30 -26.70 -11.58 -1.24
N GLU A 31 -25.79 -11.80 -0.30
CA GLU A 31 -26.03 -11.32 1.05
C GLU A 31 -26.23 -9.81 0.93
N PRO A 32 -27.38 -9.27 1.35
CA PRO A 32 -27.49 -7.84 1.49
C PRO A 32 -26.56 -7.46 2.63
N LEU A 33 -25.42 -6.85 2.30
CA LEU A 33 -24.63 -6.09 3.27
C LEU A 33 -25.60 -5.18 4.01
N GLU A 34 -25.88 -5.52 5.27
CA GLU A 34 -26.75 -4.76 6.14
C GLU A 34 -26.24 -3.31 6.23
N GLY A 35 -26.94 -2.41 5.55
CA GLY A 35 -27.20 -1.07 6.03
C GLY A 35 -26.08 -0.02 6.03
N ARG A 36 -24.90 -0.26 5.45
CA ARG A 36 -23.87 0.79 5.31
C ARG A 36 -23.74 1.25 3.87
N ARG A 37 -24.26 2.44 3.57
CA ARG A 37 -24.32 3.00 2.22
C ARG A 37 -23.44 4.25 2.15
N LEU A 38 -22.36 4.13 1.39
CA LEU A 38 -21.62 5.18 0.66
C LEU A 38 -21.22 6.45 1.42
N LEU A 39 -19.96 6.64 1.84
CA LEU A 39 -19.51 7.98 2.26
C LEU A 39 -18.02 8.25 1.99
N SER A 40 -17.76 9.01 0.92
CA SER A 40 -16.49 9.69 0.71
C SER A 40 -16.76 11.11 0.25
N GLY A 41 -16.21 12.11 0.94
CA GLY A 41 -16.31 13.52 0.54
C GLY A 41 -17.73 14.11 0.35
N VAL A 42 -18.80 13.32 0.51
CA VAL A 42 -20.20 13.74 0.31
C VAL A 42 -20.80 14.04 1.66
N HIS A 43 -21.37 15.24 1.76
CA HIS A 43 -22.15 15.70 2.90
C HIS A 43 -23.28 14.70 3.14
N LEU A 44 -23.28 14.05 4.30
CA LEU A 44 -24.41 13.24 4.75
C LEU A 44 -25.68 14.11 4.74
N PRO A 45 -26.84 13.57 4.34
CA PRO A 45 -28.10 14.23 4.66
C PRO A 45 -28.11 14.48 6.16
N ASP A 46 -28.36 15.74 6.55
CA ASP A 46 -28.34 16.17 7.93
C ASP A 46 -29.18 15.17 8.77
N ARG A 47 -28.52 14.44 9.68
CA ARG A 47 -29.11 13.51 10.68
C ARG A 47 -29.45 12.06 10.25
N SER A 48 -28.76 11.46 9.28
CA SER A 48 -28.89 9.99 9.11
C SER A 48 -28.41 9.24 10.37
N PRO A 49 -28.97 8.06 10.71
CA PRO A 49 -28.49 7.25 11.84
C PRO A 49 -26.99 6.91 11.75
N GLU A 50 -26.50 6.69 10.53
CA GLU A 50 -25.08 6.42 10.25
C GLU A 50 -24.20 7.64 10.54
N ALA A 51 -24.64 8.84 10.16
CA ALA A 51 -23.95 10.09 10.46
C ALA A 51 -23.80 10.31 11.97
N VAL A 52 -24.87 10.02 12.72
CA VAL A 52 -24.89 10.11 14.18
C VAL A 52 -23.89 9.13 14.78
N ALA A 53 -23.93 7.87 14.36
CA ALA A 53 -23.04 6.83 14.87
C ALA A 53 -21.56 7.16 14.63
N ILE A 54 -21.22 7.67 13.44
CA ILE A 54 -19.84 8.08 13.10
C ILE A 54 -19.38 9.25 13.97
N VAL A 55 -20.20 10.30 14.10
CA VAL A 55 -19.88 11.47 14.92
C VAL A 55 -19.68 11.06 16.38
N ASP A 56 -20.57 10.24 16.92
CA ASP A 56 -20.52 9.81 18.31
C ASP A 56 -19.32 8.91 18.57
N GLN A 57 -19.04 7.96 17.67
CA GLN A 57 -17.84 7.12 17.76
C GLN A 57 -16.56 7.95 17.66
N THR A 58 -16.46 8.88 16.70
CA THR A 58 -15.29 9.76 16.56
C THR A 58 -15.06 10.57 17.85
N TYR A 59 -16.15 11.09 18.44
CA TYR A 59 -16.08 11.81 19.71
C TYR A 59 -15.60 10.92 20.86
N ARG A 60 -16.13 9.70 20.96
CA ARG A 60 -15.67 8.71 21.95
C ARG A 60 -14.19 8.40 21.80
N THR A 61 -13.73 8.13 20.58
CA THR A 61 -12.33 7.82 20.29
C THR A 61 -11.41 8.96 20.71
N LEU A 62 -11.77 10.22 20.43
CA LEU A 62 -10.88 11.35 20.70
C LEU A 62 -11.02 11.96 22.10
N VAL A 63 -12.15 11.78 22.79
CA VAL A 63 -12.45 12.44 24.09
C VAL A 63 -12.60 11.43 25.24
N GLY A 64 -12.80 10.14 24.92
CA GLY A 64 -12.96 9.08 25.92
C GLY A 64 -14.29 9.13 26.68
N ARG A 65 -15.35 9.70 26.08
CA ARG A 65 -16.73 9.66 26.60
C ARG A 65 -17.75 9.83 25.47
N GLU A 66 -19.02 9.53 25.75
CA GLU A 66 -20.12 9.88 24.86
C GLU A 66 -20.28 11.40 24.70
N PRO A 67 -20.61 11.90 23.49
CA PRO A 67 -21.03 13.29 23.33
C PRO A 67 -22.41 13.53 23.95
N THR A 68 -22.64 14.77 24.38
CA THR A 68 -24.00 15.23 24.72
C THR A 68 -24.81 15.43 23.44
N PRO A 69 -26.16 15.42 23.51
CA PRO A 69 -27.00 15.67 22.35
C PRO A 69 -26.73 17.01 21.64
N ALA A 70 -26.25 18.03 22.37
CA ALA A 70 -25.86 19.30 21.80
C ALA A 70 -24.53 19.23 21.03
N GLU A 71 -23.56 18.45 21.54
CA GLU A 71 -22.29 18.18 20.86
C GLU A 71 -22.53 17.38 19.57
N THR A 72 -23.30 16.29 19.63
CA THR A 72 -23.68 15.50 18.45
C THR A 72 -24.34 16.38 17.39
N ARG A 73 -25.36 17.18 17.75
CA ARG A 73 -26.01 18.10 16.79
C ARG A 73 -25.04 19.10 16.17
N GLY A 74 -24.13 19.67 16.98
CA GLY A 74 -23.14 20.61 16.49
C GLY A 74 -22.15 19.97 15.52
N LEU A 75 -21.73 18.73 15.81
CA LEU A 75 -20.79 17.98 14.98
C LEU A 75 -21.43 17.41 13.72
N LEU A 76 -22.72 17.06 13.74
CA LEU A 76 -23.46 16.71 12.52
C LEU A 76 -23.50 17.88 11.53
N HIS A 77 -23.70 19.11 12.02
CA HIS A 77 -23.63 20.28 11.16
C HIS A 77 -22.22 20.50 10.58
N VAL A 78 -21.17 20.20 11.36
CA VAL A 78 -19.80 20.23 10.86
C VAL A 78 -19.56 19.13 9.81
N GLN A 79 -20.00 17.91 10.07
CA GLN A 79 -19.93 16.78 9.16
C GLN A 79 -20.62 17.11 7.83
N ALA A 80 -21.81 17.69 7.88
CA ALA A 80 -22.58 18.10 6.72
C ALA A 80 -21.99 19.30 5.96
N LYS A 81 -20.94 19.96 6.47
CA LYS A 81 -20.30 21.11 5.80
C LYS A 81 -18.84 20.86 5.41
N ALA A 82 -18.13 20.09 6.22
CA ALA A 82 -16.69 19.91 6.17
C ALA A 82 -16.26 18.43 6.25
N GLY A 83 -17.21 17.50 6.28
CA GLY A 83 -16.95 16.06 6.29
C GLY A 83 -16.26 15.54 7.55
N ASN A 84 -15.77 14.30 7.45
CA ASN A 84 -15.15 13.52 8.52
C ASN A 84 -13.96 14.25 9.18
N TYR A 85 -13.10 14.86 8.37
CA TYR A 85 -11.97 15.62 8.89
C TYR A 85 -12.43 16.87 9.66
N GLY A 86 -13.44 17.58 9.13
CA GLY A 86 -14.01 18.73 9.82
C GLY A 86 -14.50 18.39 11.23
N VAL A 87 -15.06 17.19 11.42
CA VAL A 87 -15.47 16.66 12.73
C VAL A 87 -14.26 16.47 13.63
N ILE A 88 -13.18 15.84 13.16
CA ILE A 88 -11.93 15.67 13.92
C ILE A 88 -11.40 17.04 14.38
N ALA A 89 -11.22 17.98 13.45
CA ALA A 89 -10.74 19.33 13.77
C ALA A 89 -11.65 20.08 14.75
N ALA A 90 -12.97 19.91 14.63
CA ALA A 90 -13.93 20.52 15.55
C ALA A 90 -13.88 19.90 16.97
N ILE A 91 -13.62 18.60 17.08
CA ILE A 91 -13.44 17.90 18.35
C ILE A 91 -12.11 18.32 18.99
N VAL A 92 -11.00 18.31 18.23
CA VAL A 92 -9.69 18.77 18.72
C VAL A 92 -9.77 20.22 19.21
N GLY A 93 -10.48 21.09 18.49
CA GLY A 93 -10.70 22.50 18.87
C GLY A 93 -11.74 22.73 19.96
N SER A 94 -12.10 21.69 20.73
CA SER A 94 -13.15 21.74 21.75
C SER A 94 -12.58 21.70 23.17
N ARG A 95 -13.35 22.27 24.12
CA ARG A 95 -13.00 22.26 25.54
C ARG A 95 -12.91 20.83 26.13
N PRO A 96 -13.82 19.90 25.80
CA PRO A 96 -13.70 18.50 26.24
C PRO A 96 -12.39 17.81 25.85
N PHE A 97 -11.88 18.04 24.62
CA PHE A 97 -10.58 17.50 24.21
C PHE A 97 -9.45 18.11 25.03
N PHE A 98 -9.46 19.43 25.23
CA PHE A 98 -8.49 20.13 26.09
C PHE A 98 -8.50 19.58 27.53
N ASP A 99 -9.66 19.52 28.19
CA ASP A 99 -9.76 19.15 29.60
C ASP A 99 -9.48 17.65 29.84
N ARG A 100 -10.04 16.77 29.00
CA ARG A 100 -10.00 15.31 29.23
C ARG A 100 -8.83 14.63 28.53
N THR A 101 -8.66 14.89 27.24
CA THR A 101 -7.66 14.20 26.42
C THR A 101 -6.28 14.79 26.66
N ALA A 102 -6.18 16.12 26.73
CA ALA A 102 -4.92 16.84 26.98
C ALA A 102 -4.69 17.20 28.45
N GLY A 103 -5.56 16.76 29.36
CA GLY A 103 -5.41 16.94 30.81
C GLY A 103 -5.47 18.39 31.30
N GLY A 104 -6.06 19.31 30.53
CA GLY A 104 -6.19 20.72 30.89
C GLY A 104 -4.88 21.51 30.83
N ASN A 105 -3.82 20.96 30.23
CA ASN A 105 -2.53 21.62 30.09
C ASN A 105 -2.37 22.23 28.69
N SER A 106 -2.13 23.55 28.61
CA SER A 106 -2.02 24.28 27.34
C SER A 106 -0.91 23.78 26.42
N GLN A 107 0.24 23.39 26.97
CA GLN A 107 1.36 22.89 26.18
C GLN A 107 1.08 21.48 25.66
N GLN A 108 0.60 20.59 26.54
CA GLN A 108 0.18 19.24 26.17
C GLN A 108 -0.94 19.28 25.13
N TYR A 109 -1.91 20.18 25.29
CA TYR A 109 -2.98 20.40 24.32
C TYR A 109 -2.44 20.77 22.94
N VAL A 110 -1.56 21.77 22.84
CA VAL A 110 -1.06 22.19 21.52
C VAL A 110 -0.26 21.06 20.87
N THR A 111 0.59 20.36 21.62
CA THR A 111 1.35 19.22 21.10
C THR A 111 0.43 18.09 20.64
N LEU A 112 -0.54 17.69 21.45
CA LEU A 112 -1.46 16.61 21.14
C LEU A 112 -2.44 16.99 20.01
N ALA A 113 -2.93 18.22 19.98
CA ALA A 113 -3.76 18.74 18.90
C ALA A 113 -2.98 18.74 17.57
N ALA A 114 -1.71 19.12 17.60
CA ALA A 114 -0.84 19.08 16.43
C ALA A 114 -0.66 17.63 15.95
N ALA A 115 -0.29 16.70 16.84
CA ALA A 115 -0.14 15.29 16.50
C ALA A 115 -1.44 14.63 16.00
N THR A 116 -2.58 14.98 16.59
CA THR A 116 -3.90 14.43 16.18
C THR A 116 -4.28 14.89 14.77
N LEU A 117 -3.92 16.12 14.41
CA LEU A 117 -4.07 16.69 13.06
C LEU A 117 -2.91 16.34 12.12
N ASP A 118 -2.00 15.51 12.61
CA ASP A 118 -0.78 15.02 11.96
C ASP A 118 0.17 16.12 11.45
N VAL A 119 0.41 17.12 12.29
CA VAL A 119 1.36 18.20 12.02
C VAL A 119 2.37 18.38 13.14
N TYR A 120 3.60 18.79 12.78
CA TYR A 120 4.74 18.86 13.69
C TYR A 120 5.33 20.28 13.72
N PRO A 121 4.68 21.22 14.43
CA PRO A 121 5.16 22.58 14.55
C PRO A 121 6.46 22.64 15.39
N SER A 122 7.26 23.69 15.17
CA SER A 122 8.45 23.92 16.00
C SER A 122 8.09 24.16 17.47
N GLN A 123 9.02 23.85 18.38
CA GLN A 123 8.82 24.07 19.81
C GLN A 123 8.46 25.53 20.15
N ALA A 124 9.07 26.50 19.46
CA ALA A 124 8.72 27.92 19.60
C ALA A 124 7.26 28.21 19.21
N THR A 125 6.74 27.53 18.19
CA THR A 125 5.33 27.64 17.80
C THR A 125 4.42 27.02 18.84
N VAL A 126 4.79 25.85 19.39
CA VAL A 126 4.05 25.19 20.47
C VAL A 126 3.93 26.11 21.69
N VAL A 127 5.06 26.64 22.19
CA VAL A 127 5.10 27.56 23.33
C VAL A 127 4.24 28.80 23.09
N ARG A 128 4.36 29.41 21.90
CA ARG A 128 3.56 30.60 21.54
C ARG A 128 2.06 30.32 21.55
N LEU A 129 1.62 29.21 20.98
CA LEU A 129 0.20 28.86 20.94
C LEU A 129 -0.31 28.46 22.32
N ALA A 130 0.50 27.74 23.11
CA ALA A 130 0.16 27.35 24.48
C ALA A 130 -0.07 28.59 25.38
N GLY A 131 0.80 29.59 25.30
CA GLY A 131 0.62 30.85 26.02
C GLY A 131 -0.67 31.60 25.62
N GLN A 132 -1.11 31.49 24.35
CA GLN A 132 -2.39 32.05 23.93
C GLN A 132 -3.59 31.31 24.53
N VAL A 133 -3.50 29.98 24.62
CA VAL A 133 -4.54 29.13 25.24
C VAL A 133 -4.68 29.48 26.72
N GLU A 134 -3.57 29.57 27.44
CA GLU A 134 -3.55 29.92 28.86
C GLU A 134 -4.07 31.34 29.12
N ALA A 135 -3.59 32.34 28.38
CA ALA A 135 -4.01 33.74 28.54
C ALA A 135 -5.50 33.98 28.25
N ARG A 136 -6.18 33.03 27.61
CA ARG A 136 -7.61 33.10 27.28
C ARG A 136 -8.41 31.96 27.89
N ASP A 137 -7.90 31.38 28.98
CA ASP A 137 -8.52 30.31 29.77
C ASP A 137 -9.13 29.20 28.90
N ALA A 138 -8.37 28.74 27.90
CA ALA A 138 -8.79 27.71 26.95
C ALA A 138 -10.23 27.89 26.42
N SER A 139 -10.64 29.14 26.18
CA SER A 139 -11.96 29.44 25.62
C SER A 139 -12.15 28.77 24.25
N ARG A 140 -13.38 28.40 23.92
CA ARG A 140 -13.71 27.74 22.64
C ARG A 140 -13.17 28.51 21.42
N HIS A 141 -13.16 29.83 21.48
CA HIS A 141 -12.65 30.67 20.40
C HIS A 141 -11.12 30.50 20.22
N ILE A 142 -10.33 30.45 21.31
CA ILE A 142 -8.89 30.29 21.19
C ILE A 142 -8.50 28.87 20.76
N LEU A 143 -9.16 27.84 21.28
CA LEU A 143 -8.88 26.45 20.89
C LEU A 143 -9.09 26.23 19.39
N ARG A 144 -10.19 26.77 18.84
CA ARG A 144 -10.44 26.78 17.39
C ARG A 144 -9.39 27.56 16.60
N ALA A 145 -8.96 28.71 17.11
CA ALA A 145 -7.92 29.51 16.46
C ALA A 145 -6.55 28.79 16.46
N VAL A 146 -6.26 27.98 17.48
CA VAL A 146 -5.08 27.11 17.49
C VAL A 146 -5.19 26.04 16.40
N VAL A 147 -6.29 25.29 16.35
CA VAL A 147 -6.52 24.26 15.31
C VAL A 147 -6.40 24.84 13.90
N ALA A 148 -7.00 26.00 13.66
CA ALA A 148 -6.92 26.68 12.36
C ALA A 148 -5.48 27.08 11.96
N ARG A 149 -4.58 27.32 12.93
CA ARG A 149 -3.17 27.65 12.68
C ARG A 149 -2.29 26.41 12.53
N LEU A 150 -2.67 25.32 13.16
CA LEU A 150 -1.99 24.02 13.05
C LEU A 150 -2.31 23.36 11.72
N THR A 151 -3.54 23.55 11.23
CA THR A 151 -4.00 23.10 9.91
C THR A 151 -3.16 23.74 8.78
N PRO A 152 -2.42 22.95 7.99
CA PRO A 152 -1.76 23.42 6.78
C PRO A 152 -2.77 23.79 5.70
N VAL A 153 -2.39 24.73 4.83
CA VAL A 153 -3.19 25.06 3.64
C VAL A 153 -3.16 23.87 2.69
N GLY A 154 -4.34 23.38 2.26
CA GLY A 154 -4.46 22.27 1.32
C GLY A 154 -4.72 20.92 1.99
N SER A 155 -4.41 20.78 3.29
CA SER A 155 -5.13 19.80 4.13
C SER A 155 -6.61 20.15 3.97
N PHE A 156 -7.42 19.19 3.51
CA PHE A 156 -8.87 19.33 3.18
C PHE A 156 -9.21 19.76 1.76
N ALA A 157 -8.28 19.64 0.81
CA ALA A 157 -8.68 19.67 -0.59
C ALA A 157 -9.72 18.55 -0.86
N PRO A 158 -10.84 18.84 -1.55
CA PRO A 158 -11.76 17.80 -1.97
C PRO A 158 -11.04 16.82 -2.90
N PRO A 159 -11.56 15.59 -3.07
CA PRO A 159 -11.02 14.65 -4.04
C PRO A 159 -10.86 15.34 -5.41
N PRO A 160 -9.72 15.12 -6.08
CA PRO A 160 -9.42 15.81 -7.32
C PRO A 160 -10.45 15.48 -8.39
N ARG A 161 -10.69 16.43 -9.30
CA ARG A 161 -11.63 16.30 -10.42
C ARG A 161 -10.99 16.82 -11.69
N GLY A 162 -11.40 16.27 -12.82
CA GLY A 162 -10.94 16.68 -14.15
C GLY A 162 -10.45 15.51 -14.98
N PRO A 163 -9.86 15.77 -16.17
CA PRO A 163 -9.23 14.72 -16.95
C PRO A 163 -8.00 14.16 -16.22
N LEU A 164 -7.77 12.85 -16.36
CA LEU A 164 -6.56 12.20 -15.86
C LEU A 164 -5.31 12.73 -16.59
N ASN A 165 -4.20 12.85 -15.87
CA ASN A 165 -2.90 13.11 -16.46
C ASN A 165 -2.61 12.09 -17.60
N PRO A 166 -2.25 12.52 -18.82
CA PRO A 166 -1.95 11.62 -19.93
C PRO A 166 -0.81 10.64 -19.65
N ILE A 167 0.17 11.01 -18.82
CA ILE A 167 1.28 10.14 -18.44
C ILE A 167 0.76 8.98 -17.58
N TYR A 168 -0.08 9.27 -16.58
CA TYR A 168 -0.73 8.25 -15.75
C TYR A 168 -1.57 7.26 -16.58
N GLN A 169 -2.23 7.72 -17.64
CA GLN A 169 -3.03 6.84 -18.51
C GLN A 169 -2.19 5.73 -19.17
N THR A 170 -0.86 5.88 -19.27
CA THR A 170 0.03 4.82 -19.77
C THR A 170 0.16 3.67 -18.77
N LEU A 171 0.03 3.91 -17.47
CA LEU A 171 0.00 2.86 -16.44
C LEU A 171 -1.31 2.07 -16.45
N LEU A 172 -2.41 2.69 -16.88
CA LEU A 172 -3.72 2.05 -16.99
C LEU A 172 -3.88 1.14 -18.23
N GLN A 173 -2.81 0.96 -19.01
CA GLN A 173 -2.84 0.02 -20.12
C GLN A 173 -2.84 -1.41 -19.60
N ASP A 174 -3.81 -2.18 -20.10
CA ASP A 174 -4.05 -3.59 -19.84
C ASP A 174 -2.92 -4.45 -20.46
N VAL A 175 -1.75 -4.40 -19.84
CA VAL A 175 -0.56 -5.14 -20.24
C VAL A 175 0.00 -5.82 -19.00
N LEU A 176 -0.09 -7.14 -18.98
CA LEU A 176 0.53 -8.03 -18.00
C LEU A 176 1.38 -9.02 -18.81
N ILE A 177 2.67 -9.11 -18.51
CA ILE A 177 3.59 -10.01 -19.22
C ILE A 177 4.35 -10.77 -18.16
N ASN A 178 4.15 -12.09 -18.14
CA ASN A 178 4.76 -12.97 -17.15
C ASN A 178 4.53 -12.48 -15.70
N ALA A 179 3.37 -11.88 -15.45
CA ALA A 179 3.03 -11.28 -14.16
C ALA A 179 2.82 -12.34 -13.10
N ASP A 180 3.46 -12.14 -11.95
CA ASP A 180 3.41 -13.07 -10.85
C ASP A 180 2.00 -13.10 -10.23
N TYR A 181 1.41 -14.30 -10.15
CA TYR A 181 0.39 -14.58 -9.17
C TYR A 181 0.98 -15.46 -8.06
N TRP A 182 0.45 -15.29 -6.86
CA TRP A 182 1.01 -15.81 -5.62
C TRP A 182 0.22 -16.99 -5.07
N GLU A 183 -1.05 -17.12 -5.47
CA GLU A 183 -2.02 -18.07 -4.93
C GLU A 183 -2.98 -18.56 -6.01
N ASP A 184 -3.63 -19.70 -5.78
CA ASP A 184 -4.61 -20.26 -6.72
C ASP A 184 -5.96 -19.52 -6.75
N SER A 185 -6.17 -18.58 -5.81
CA SER A 185 -7.41 -17.81 -5.71
C SER A 185 -7.14 -16.33 -5.37
N PRO A 186 -8.02 -15.42 -5.82
CA PRO A 186 -7.86 -13.99 -5.56
C PRO A 186 -8.14 -13.67 -4.08
N LYS A 187 -7.19 -12.97 -3.44
CA LYS A 187 -7.32 -12.41 -2.09
C LYS A 187 -6.40 -11.20 -1.92
N ILE A 188 -6.61 -10.46 -0.83
CA ILE A 188 -5.67 -9.45 -0.36
C ILE A 188 -4.66 -10.15 0.56
N LEU A 189 -3.38 -10.04 0.24
CA LEU A 189 -2.26 -10.63 0.99
C LEU A 189 -1.77 -9.68 2.09
N GLY A 190 -1.78 -8.38 1.80
CA GLY A 190 -1.34 -7.31 2.68
C GLY A 190 -2.09 -6.02 2.41
N ALA A 191 -2.28 -5.22 3.45
CA ALA A 191 -2.83 -3.88 3.36
C ALA A 191 -2.56 -3.14 4.67
N GLY A 192 -2.22 -1.86 4.60
CA GLY A 192 -2.05 -1.04 5.80
C GLY A 192 -1.61 0.38 5.52
N LEU A 193 -1.73 1.24 6.53
CA LEU A 193 -1.19 2.60 6.50
C LEU A 193 0.34 2.52 6.60
N GLY A 194 1.03 2.75 5.48
CA GLY A 194 2.49 2.70 5.42
C GLY A 194 3.16 3.99 5.91
N PHE A 195 2.56 5.15 5.60
CA PHE A 195 3.08 6.45 5.96
C PHE A 195 2.03 7.55 5.87
N THR A 196 2.18 8.62 6.64
CA THR A 196 1.24 9.75 6.62
C THR A 196 1.88 11.04 6.11
N HIS A 197 1.07 11.96 5.60
CA HIS A 197 1.35 13.38 5.32
C HIS A 197 2.50 13.74 4.33
N ILE A 198 3.32 12.78 3.90
CA ILE A 198 4.49 13.02 3.02
C ILE A 198 4.15 12.89 1.53
N ILE A 199 2.88 12.72 1.18
CA ILE A 199 2.41 12.65 -0.20
C ILE A 199 1.84 13.98 -0.67
N GLY A 200 2.36 14.51 -1.77
CA GLY A 200 1.92 15.79 -2.30
C GLY A 200 2.44 16.99 -1.51
N VAL A 201 3.71 16.94 -1.07
CA VAL A 201 4.32 18.02 -0.29
C VAL A 201 4.52 19.27 -1.16
N PRO A 202 3.85 20.40 -0.86
CA PRO A 202 3.99 21.62 -1.64
C PRO A 202 5.44 22.11 -1.68
N ASN A 203 5.86 22.63 -2.84
CA ASN A 203 7.20 23.19 -3.07
C ASN A 203 8.38 22.20 -2.88
N LEU A 204 8.13 20.89 -2.84
CA LEU A 204 9.18 19.89 -2.67
C LEU A 204 10.22 19.89 -3.81
N ASN A 205 9.85 20.32 -5.03
CA ASN A 205 10.79 20.45 -6.15
C ASN A 205 11.52 21.82 -6.17
N GLY A 206 11.36 22.64 -5.13
CA GLY A 206 11.96 23.98 -5.04
C GLY A 206 13.29 24.00 -4.29
N SER A 207 13.87 25.19 -4.14
CA SER A 207 15.16 25.40 -3.45
C SER A 207 15.17 25.13 -1.94
N GLN A 208 14.01 24.84 -1.34
CA GLN A 208 13.85 24.57 0.09
C GLN A 208 13.22 23.19 0.35
N ALA A 209 13.46 22.22 -0.55
CA ALA A 209 12.89 20.88 -0.49
C ALA A 209 13.00 20.23 0.90
N GLU A 210 14.17 20.30 1.54
CA GLU A 210 14.38 19.78 2.90
C GLU A 210 13.42 20.38 3.92
N ALA A 211 13.30 21.71 3.95
CA ALA A 211 12.44 22.39 4.91
C ALA A 211 10.96 22.00 4.72
N PHE A 212 10.52 21.83 3.48
CA PHE A 212 9.15 21.39 3.17
C PHE A 212 8.93 19.91 3.51
N SER A 213 9.90 19.03 3.25
CA SER A 213 9.82 17.61 3.64
C SER A 213 9.73 17.47 5.16
N ARG A 214 10.65 18.09 5.90
CA ARG A 214 10.68 18.04 7.37
C ARG A 214 9.40 18.62 7.99
N ARG A 215 8.85 19.70 7.41
CA ARG A 215 7.58 20.28 7.88
C ARG A 215 6.39 19.34 7.68
N ALA A 216 6.43 18.48 6.67
CA ALA A 216 5.43 17.43 6.43
C ALA A 216 5.67 16.17 7.29
N GLY A 217 6.70 16.16 8.16
CA GLY A 217 7.09 15.01 8.96
C GLY A 217 7.92 13.97 8.20
N GLY A 218 8.48 14.33 7.03
CA GLY A 218 9.43 13.49 6.30
C GLY A 218 10.85 13.62 6.83
N ALA A 219 11.61 12.52 6.75
CA ALA A 219 13.05 12.54 6.99
C ALA A 219 13.82 13.13 5.79
N TRP A 220 15.07 13.54 6.06
CA TRP A 220 16.00 14.04 5.05
C TRP A 220 17.40 13.48 5.29
N GLU A 221 17.90 12.67 4.36
CA GLU A 221 19.21 12.03 4.45
C GLU A 221 20.36 13.05 4.36
N THR A 222 21.39 12.83 5.15
CA THR A 222 22.71 13.43 4.92
C THR A 222 23.53 12.50 4.05
N LEU A 223 23.79 12.91 2.81
CA LEU A 223 24.59 12.15 1.85
C LEU A 223 26.07 12.50 2.00
N SER A 224 26.93 11.49 1.88
CA SER A 224 28.37 11.54 2.13
C SER A 224 29.21 11.30 0.87
N GLY A 225 28.60 10.79 -0.20
CA GLY A 225 29.27 10.53 -1.48
C GLY A 225 29.70 11.80 -2.25
N SER A 226 30.69 11.66 -3.12
CA SER A 226 31.11 12.73 -4.05
C SER A 226 29.98 13.17 -5.00
N SER A 227 29.01 12.28 -5.24
CA SER A 227 27.82 12.51 -6.07
C SER A 227 26.67 13.19 -5.33
N ALA A 228 26.80 13.46 -4.02
CA ALA A 228 25.72 14.02 -3.19
C ALA A 228 25.13 15.32 -3.78
N SER A 229 25.96 16.17 -4.37
CA SER A 229 25.52 17.45 -4.95
C SER A 229 24.61 17.32 -6.18
N THR A 230 24.61 16.16 -6.84
CA THR A 230 23.81 15.85 -8.04
C THR A 230 22.81 14.73 -7.80
N ALA A 231 22.69 14.25 -6.55
CA ALA A 231 21.79 13.17 -6.20
C ALA A 231 20.33 13.55 -6.49
N ALA A 232 19.54 12.58 -6.95
CA ALA A 232 18.12 12.80 -7.15
C ALA A 232 17.43 13.09 -5.81
N LEU A 233 16.35 13.87 -5.83
CA LEU A 233 15.56 14.20 -4.64
C LEU A 233 15.18 12.95 -3.82
N ARG A 234 14.95 11.82 -4.49
CA ARG A 234 14.57 10.56 -3.87
C ARG A 234 15.64 9.97 -2.96
N ALA A 235 16.93 10.23 -3.21
CA ALA A 235 18.01 9.83 -2.30
C ALA A 235 17.97 10.61 -0.98
N PHE A 236 17.37 11.81 -0.97
CA PHE A 236 17.26 12.63 0.23
C PHE A 236 16.01 12.35 1.04
N THR A 237 14.89 12.03 0.41
CA THR A 237 13.61 11.94 1.12
C THR A 237 12.64 11.02 0.42
N SER A 238 11.78 10.36 1.21
CA SER A 238 10.69 9.57 0.68
C SER A 238 9.42 10.36 0.33
N ALA A 239 9.40 11.66 0.60
CA ALA A 239 8.30 12.54 0.24
C ALA A 239 8.15 12.70 -1.29
N ILE A 240 6.92 12.92 -1.77
CA ILE A 240 6.62 13.17 -3.19
C ILE A 240 5.91 14.51 -3.37
N SER A 241 6.24 15.21 -4.46
CA SER A 241 5.60 16.49 -4.82
C SER A 241 4.20 16.27 -5.43
N PRO A 242 3.29 17.28 -5.40
CA PRO A 242 2.00 17.19 -6.06
C PRO A 242 2.08 16.84 -7.55
N ASN A 243 3.12 17.32 -8.24
CA ASN A 243 3.35 16.99 -9.65
C ASN A 243 3.77 15.53 -9.83
N GLY A 244 4.61 14.99 -8.92
CA GLY A 244 4.96 13.57 -8.92
C GLY A 244 3.72 12.69 -8.73
N VAL A 245 2.84 13.06 -7.79
CA VAL A 245 1.55 12.37 -7.59
C VAL A 245 0.70 12.47 -8.86
N ALA A 246 0.55 13.66 -9.45
CA ALA A 246 -0.24 13.82 -10.66
C ALA A 246 0.23 12.95 -11.83
N THR A 247 1.55 12.81 -11.99
CA THR A 247 2.16 11.97 -13.02
C THR A 247 1.89 10.48 -12.78
N GLY A 248 2.01 10.02 -11.54
CA GLY A 248 1.89 8.60 -11.18
C GLY A 248 0.47 8.11 -10.84
N TYR A 249 -0.44 9.02 -10.48
CA TYR A 249 -1.76 8.72 -9.90
C TYR A 249 -2.90 9.51 -10.56
N GLY A 250 -2.60 10.27 -11.61
CA GLY A 250 -3.59 10.98 -12.43
C GLY A 250 -3.93 12.39 -11.97
N TYR A 251 -3.82 12.68 -10.67
CA TYR A 251 -4.14 13.99 -10.09
C TYR A 251 -3.15 14.41 -8.99
N PRO A 252 -2.91 15.72 -8.80
CA PRO A 252 -2.16 16.18 -7.64
C PRO A 252 -2.98 15.96 -6.37
N THR A 253 -2.30 15.57 -5.29
CA THR A 253 -2.84 15.60 -3.93
C THR A 253 -1.94 16.47 -3.05
N PHE A 254 -2.38 16.74 -1.82
CA PHE A 254 -1.67 17.61 -0.88
C PHE A 254 -1.68 17.00 0.52
N LEU A 255 -0.47 16.70 1.02
CA LEU A 255 -0.22 16.23 2.37
C LEU A 255 -1.08 15.01 2.75
N LYS A 256 -1.05 13.98 1.91
CA LYS A 256 -1.81 12.74 2.06
C LYS A 256 -0.96 11.61 2.62
N ASP A 257 -1.68 10.58 3.01
CA ASP A 257 -1.16 9.32 3.52
C ASP A 257 -1.03 8.31 2.39
N GLY A 258 -0.16 7.32 2.56
CA GLY A 258 -0.01 6.19 1.67
C GLY A 258 -0.45 4.88 2.29
N PHE A 259 -1.24 4.15 1.53
CA PHE A 259 -1.80 2.88 1.94
C PHE A 259 -1.63 1.88 0.78
N PRO A 260 -0.58 1.05 0.79
CA PRO A 260 -0.38 -0.03 -0.18
C PRO A 260 -1.34 -1.21 0.08
N ILE A 261 -1.68 -1.92 -0.99
CA ILE A 261 -2.61 -3.06 -1.01
C ILE A 261 -2.02 -4.12 -1.93
N GLU A 262 -1.57 -5.23 -1.35
CA GLU A 262 -0.96 -6.35 -2.06
C GLU A 262 -2.02 -7.42 -2.36
N PHE A 263 -2.25 -7.71 -3.64
CA PHE A 263 -3.17 -8.75 -4.10
C PHE A 263 -2.42 -10.04 -4.42
N SER A 264 -3.10 -11.17 -4.28
CA SER A 264 -2.54 -12.47 -4.66
C SER A 264 -2.41 -12.64 -6.17
N TRP A 265 -3.20 -11.90 -6.96
CA TRP A 265 -3.19 -11.91 -8.42
C TRP A 265 -2.90 -10.49 -8.93
N PRO A 266 -2.23 -10.32 -10.08
CA PRO A 266 -2.03 -9.01 -10.67
C PRO A 266 -3.36 -8.34 -10.99
N VAL A 267 -3.45 -7.04 -10.74
CA VAL A 267 -4.64 -6.26 -11.08
C VAL A 267 -4.72 -6.04 -12.58
N ARG A 268 -5.94 -5.94 -13.11
CA ARG A 268 -6.17 -5.42 -14.46
C ARG A 268 -6.03 -3.89 -14.40
N PRO A 269 -4.97 -3.30 -14.98
CA PRO A 269 -4.64 -1.89 -14.74
C PRO A 269 -5.76 -0.90 -15.09
N SER A 270 -6.49 -1.11 -16.18
CA SER A 270 -7.57 -0.20 -16.59
C SER A 270 -8.79 -0.18 -15.65
N THR A 271 -8.85 -1.10 -14.68
CA THR A 271 -9.93 -1.16 -13.68
C THR A 271 -9.57 -0.52 -12.35
N VAL A 272 -8.31 -0.11 -12.16
CA VAL A 272 -7.87 0.50 -10.89
C VAL A 272 -8.45 1.91 -10.74
N SER A 273 -9.18 2.12 -9.66
CA SER A 273 -9.83 3.39 -9.32
C SER A 273 -9.81 3.63 -7.81
N ALA A 274 -9.72 4.90 -7.40
CA ALA A 274 -9.91 5.25 -5.99
C ALA A 274 -11.31 4.87 -5.48
N ALA A 275 -12.31 4.79 -6.37
CA ALA A 275 -13.67 4.42 -6.01
C ALA A 275 -13.83 2.95 -5.63
N ASP A 276 -12.86 2.08 -5.97
CA ASP A 276 -12.87 0.66 -5.61
C ASP A 276 -12.67 0.42 -4.11
N PHE A 277 -12.12 1.38 -3.37
CA PHE A 277 -11.62 1.13 -2.01
C PHE A 277 -12.39 1.91 -0.94
N ARG A 278 -12.65 1.24 0.19
CA ARG A 278 -13.15 1.88 1.42
C ARG A 278 -12.28 1.47 2.60
N ILE A 279 -11.89 2.46 3.39
CA ILE A 279 -11.08 2.27 4.60
C ILE A 279 -11.95 2.60 5.80
N VAL A 280 -12.07 1.66 6.72
CA VAL A 280 -12.74 1.87 8.01
C VAL A 280 -11.68 2.25 9.05
N LEU A 281 -11.92 3.34 9.76
CA LEU A 281 -11.05 3.84 10.82
C LEU A 281 -11.57 3.41 12.21
N ASN A 282 -10.69 3.43 13.22
CA ASN A 282 -11.06 3.23 14.63
C ASN A 282 -12.09 4.25 15.15
N THR A 283 -12.25 5.38 14.48
CA THR A 283 -13.29 6.39 14.73
C THR A 283 -14.67 5.99 14.20
N GLY A 284 -14.78 4.83 13.54
CA GLY A 284 -16.00 4.39 12.83
C GLY A 284 -16.21 5.08 11.49
N GLN A 285 -15.36 6.04 11.12
CA GLN A 285 -15.41 6.70 9.83
C GLN A 285 -15.05 5.72 8.71
N VAL A 286 -15.75 5.83 7.59
CA VAL A 286 -15.39 5.20 6.33
C VAL A 286 -14.82 6.28 5.42
N VAL A 287 -13.65 6.02 4.84
CA VAL A 287 -12.92 6.94 3.96
C VAL A 287 -12.73 6.28 2.60
N GLN A 288 -12.87 7.05 1.52
CA GLN A 288 -12.40 6.64 0.20
C GLN A 288 -11.12 7.42 -0.10
N PRO A 289 -10.15 6.79 -0.77
CA PRO A 289 -8.98 7.48 -1.28
C PRO A 289 -9.30 8.61 -2.25
N ASP A 290 -8.34 9.53 -2.39
CA ASP A 290 -8.36 10.58 -3.41
C ASP A 290 -7.87 10.05 -4.77
N VAL A 291 -6.87 9.17 -4.75
CA VAL A 291 -6.25 8.56 -5.95
C VAL A 291 -5.78 7.13 -5.70
N ALA A 292 -5.62 6.35 -6.77
CA ALA A 292 -5.12 4.98 -6.77
C ALA A 292 -4.18 4.73 -7.97
N SER A 293 -3.14 3.93 -7.82
CA SER A 293 -2.24 3.55 -8.90
C SER A 293 -1.55 2.22 -8.65
N ILE A 294 -1.00 1.62 -9.71
CA ILE A 294 -0.08 0.48 -9.62
C ILE A 294 1.37 0.92 -9.31
N LEU A 295 1.71 2.18 -9.54
CA LEU A 295 3.02 2.75 -9.18
C LEU A 295 3.25 2.59 -7.66
N PRO A 296 4.42 2.11 -7.19
CA PRO A 296 5.69 1.96 -7.93
C PRO A 296 5.86 0.73 -8.85
N ASN A 297 4.99 -0.27 -8.78
CA ASN A 297 5.07 -1.55 -9.50
C ASN A 297 4.70 -1.38 -10.99
N VAL A 298 5.61 -0.85 -11.81
CA VAL A 298 5.33 -0.41 -13.19
C VAL A 298 5.64 -1.46 -14.24
N GLU A 299 6.60 -2.31 -13.93
CA GLU A 299 7.07 -3.47 -14.67
C GLU A 299 5.87 -4.39 -14.97
N TYR A 300 5.83 -4.96 -16.18
CA TYR A 300 4.66 -5.72 -16.62
C TYR A 300 4.50 -7.06 -15.90
N ASN A 301 5.52 -7.53 -15.19
CA ASN A 301 5.56 -8.75 -14.39
C ASN A 301 5.13 -8.55 -12.92
N GLU A 302 4.93 -7.32 -12.43
CA GLU A 302 4.88 -7.01 -10.98
C GLU A 302 3.59 -6.36 -10.47
N ARG A 303 2.56 -6.26 -11.31
CA ARG A 303 1.35 -5.46 -11.07
C ARG A 303 0.36 -6.05 -10.05
N SER A 304 0.86 -6.65 -8.98
CA SER A 304 0.09 -7.23 -7.87
C SER A 304 -0.22 -6.25 -6.75
N THR A 305 0.37 -5.06 -6.76
CA THR A 305 0.16 -4.05 -5.73
C THR A 305 -0.52 -2.80 -6.26
N VAL A 306 -1.50 -2.30 -5.50
CA VAL A 306 -2.11 -0.99 -5.70
C VAL A 306 -1.76 -0.11 -4.52
N VAL A 307 -1.32 1.12 -4.79
CA VAL A 307 -1.11 2.14 -3.77
C VAL A 307 -2.22 3.19 -3.88
N ILE A 308 -2.84 3.50 -2.75
CA ILE A 308 -3.88 4.53 -2.65
C ILE A 308 -3.40 5.68 -1.75
N PHE A 309 -3.81 6.90 -2.09
CA PHE A 309 -3.54 8.10 -1.29
C PHE A 309 -4.81 8.76 -0.80
N GLY A 310 -4.82 9.17 0.47
CA GLY A 310 -5.98 9.74 1.14
C GLY A 310 -5.67 10.17 2.57
N ASP A 311 -6.71 10.37 3.38
CA ASP A 311 -6.58 10.69 4.81
C ASP A 311 -6.96 9.44 5.62
N PHE A 312 -5.96 8.66 6.05
CA PHE A 312 -6.16 7.32 6.60
C PHE A 312 -5.77 7.22 8.09
N GLY A 313 -5.00 8.16 8.63
CA GLY A 313 -4.65 8.13 10.05
C GLY A 313 -3.73 9.25 10.50
N ASN A 314 -3.06 9.04 11.63
CA ASN A 314 -1.98 9.89 12.12
C ASN A 314 -0.86 9.02 12.72
N ARG A 315 0.26 9.67 13.07
CA ARG A 315 1.46 8.97 13.58
C ARG A 315 1.44 8.71 15.09
N ILE A 316 0.30 8.93 15.75
CA ILE A 316 0.16 8.62 17.17
C ILE A 316 0.02 7.10 17.29
N THR A 317 0.83 6.49 18.16
CA THR A 317 0.77 5.06 18.45
C THR A 317 -0.68 4.62 18.70
N PRO A 318 -1.19 3.59 17.97
CA PRO A 318 -2.55 3.11 18.18
C PRO A 318 -2.84 2.76 19.63
N GLY A 319 -3.93 3.33 20.17
CA GLY A 319 -4.34 3.19 21.57
C GLY A 319 -3.98 4.39 22.43
N ASP A 320 -3.02 5.21 22.02
CA ASP A 320 -2.71 6.46 22.72
C ASP A 320 -3.78 7.54 22.44
N PRO A 321 -3.96 8.51 23.35
CA PRO A 321 -4.92 9.59 23.17
C PRO A 321 -4.73 10.31 21.83
N GLY A 322 -5.81 10.50 21.08
CA GLY A 322 -5.78 11.17 19.78
C GLY A 322 -5.41 10.29 18.59
N SER A 323 -5.06 9.01 18.81
CA SER A 323 -4.71 8.09 17.71
C SER A 323 -5.88 7.81 16.76
N ILE A 324 -5.61 7.95 15.46
CA ILE A 324 -6.53 7.63 14.37
C ILE A 324 -5.80 6.68 13.42
N TYR A 325 -6.40 5.53 13.13
CA TYR A 325 -5.78 4.51 12.30
C TYR A 325 -6.83 3.63 11.61
N PRO A 326 -6.48 3.01 10.48
CA PRO A 326 -7.34 2.07 9.80
C PRO A 326 -7.40 0.73 10.55
N VAL A 327 -8.57 0.09 10.47
CA VAL A 327 -8.83 -1.22 11.07
C VAL A 327 -9.41 -2.23 10.07
N ARG A 328 -9.83 -1.74 8.90
CA ARG A 328 -10.33 -2.59 7.80
C ARG A 328 -10.27 -1.87 6.46
N LEU A 329 -9.97 -2.62 5.42
CA LEU A 329 -10.09 -2.27 4.02
C LEU A 329 -11.19 -3.14 3.39
N ASP A 330 -12.04 -2.54 2.56
CA ASP A 330 -13.03 -3.23 1.73
C ASP A 330 -12.88 -2.81 0.26
N VAL A 331 -12.91 -3.79 -0.64
CA VAL A 331 -13.06 -3.56 -2.09
C VAL A 331 -14.55 -3.58 -2.43
N VAL A 332 -15.04 -2.47 -2.98
CA VAL A 332 -16.47 -2.23 -3.24
C VAL A 332 -16.74 -2.08 -4.73
N ALA A 333 -17.99 -2.29 -5.13
CA ALA A 333 -18.40 -2.08 -6.51
C ALA A 333 -18.47 -0.59 -6.87
N ASP A 334 -18.04 -0.26 -8.08
CA ASP A 334 -18.29 1.01 -8.76
C ASP A 334 -18.79 0.77 -10.21
N ASP A 335 -18.74 1.78 -11.07
CA ASP A 335 -19.15 1.68 -12.48
C ASP A 335 -18.19 0.84 -13.34
N ASN A 336 -16.96 0.59 -12.88
CA ASN A 336 -15.92 -0.20 -13.54
C ASN A 336 -15.12 -1.01 -12.50
N PRO A 337 -15.73 -2.05 -11.90
CA PRO A 337 -15.18 -2.67 -10.70
C PRO A 337 -13.77 -3.22 -10.90
N LEU A 338 -12.92 -3.07 -9.88
CA LEU A 338 -11.58 -3.68 -9.86
C LEU A 338 -11.61 -5.17 -10.25
N GLN A 339 -10.72 -5.52 -11.18
CA GLN A 339 -10.52 -6.88 -11.68
C GLN A 339 -9.10 -7.35 -11.39
N LEU A 340 -8.97 -8.65 -11.11
CA LEU A 340 -7.70 -9.37 -10.96
C LEU A 340 -7.57 -10.40 -12.09
N VAL A 341 -6.35 -10.67 -12.53
CA VAL A 341 -6.05 -11.61 -13.62
C VAL A 341 -5.19 -12.75 -13.07
N GLY A 342 -5.74 -13.97 -13.07
CA GLY A 342 -5.12 -15.14 -12.46
C GLY A 342 -4.66 -16.22 -13.44
N PRO A 343 -4.49 -17.46 -12.95
CA PRO A 343 -4.04 -18.60 -13.74
C PRO A 343 -4.83 -18.75 -15.06
N GLY A 344 -4.12 -18.98 -16.16
CA GLY A 344 -4.73 -19.15 -17.48
C GLY A 344 -5.38 -17.88 -18.07
N GLY A 345 -5.14 -16.70 -17.49
CA GLY A 345 -5.76 -15.44 -17.92
C GLY A 345 -7.18 -15.26 -17.39
N GLU A 346 -7.55 -15.99 -16.33
CA GLU A 346 -8.86 -15.88 -15.70
C GLU A 346 -9.05 -14.48 -15.10
N ILE A 347 -10.16 -13.81 -15.45
CA ILE A 347 -10.51 -12.50 -14.88
C ILE A 347 -11.55 -12.70 -13.76
N ARG A 348 -11.25 -12.16 -12.57
CA ARG A 348 -12.17 -12.14 -11.42
C ARG A 348 -12.38 -10.72 -10.92
N SER A 349 -13.58 -10.41 -10.45
CA SER A 349 -13.81 -9.16 -9.73
C SER A 349 -13.22 -9.26 -8.33
N ALA A 350 -12.58 -8.18 -7.87
CA ALA A 350 -12.10 -8.04 -6.50
C ALA A 350 -13.18 -7.57 -5.52
N VAL A 351 -14.39 -7.23 -6.00
CA VAL A 351 -15.49 -6.75 -5.14
C VAL A 351 -15.82 -7.79 -4.08
N GLY A 352 -15.91 -7.33 -2.83
CA GLY A 352 -16.16 -8.18 -1.66
C GLY A 352 -14.90 -8.74 -1.01
N LEU A 353 -13.71 -8.56 -1.59
CA LEU A 353 -12.47 -8.79 -0.88
C LEU A 353 -12.32 -7.73 0.23
N SER A 354 -11.83 -8.17 1.39
CA SER A 354 -11.56 -7.31 2.55
C SER A 354 -10.30 -7.75 3.26
N PHE A 355 -9.67 -6.81 3.97
CA PHE A 355 -8.51 -7.08 4.83
C PHE A 355 -8.65 -6.34 6.15
N GLY A 356 -8.17 -6.96 7.24
CA GLY A 356 -8.42 -6.50 8.61
C GLY A 356 -9.72 -7.04 9.21
N ASP A 357 -9.78 -7.03 10.53
CA ASP A 357 -10.89 -7.58 11.32
C ASP A 357 -11.86 -6.49 11.84
N GLY A 358 -11.57 -5.21 11.53
CA GLY A 358 -12.33 -4.07 12.01
C GLY A 358 -12.00 -3.63 13.44
N GLN A 359 -10.96 -4.20 14.07
CA GLN A 359 -10.51 -3.89 15.43
C GLN A 359 -8.99 -3.67 15.51
N THR A 360 -8.20 -4.53 14.89
CA THR A 360 -6.74 -4.53 14.95
C THR A 360 -6.18 -3.38 14.12
N PRO A 361 -5.29 -2.53 14.66
CA PRO A 361 -4.66 -1.44 13.90
C PRO A 361 -3.88 -1.96 12.69
N MET A 362 -4.08 -1.36 11.52
CA MET A 362 -3.35 -1.64 10.30
C MET A 362 -2.39 -0.49 9.97
N SER A 363 -1.36 -0.28 10.79
CA SER A 363 -0.53 0.93 10.72
C SER A 363 0.94 0.65 11.00
N ALA A 364 1.82 1.20 10.16
CA ALA A 364 3.27 1.18 10.34
C ALA A 364 3.75 2.02 11.56
N TYR A 365 2.85 2.71 12.26
CA TYR A 365 3.14 3.42 13.51
C TYR A 365 2.88 2.57 14.76
N VAL A 366 2.46 1.30 14.59
CA VAL A 366 2.45 0.33 15.69
C VAL A 366 3.90 -0.14 15.93
N PRO A 367 4.38 -0.21 17.19
CA PRO A 367 5.73 -0.68 17.49
C PRO A 367 6.02 -2.07 16.91
N ASN A 368 7.16 -2.20 16.20
CA ASN A 368 7.62 -3.44 15.54
C ASN A 368 6.66 -4.01 14.47
N GLU A 369 5.77 -3.18 13.94
CA GLU A 369 4.75 -3.57 12.95
C GLU A 369 4.93 -2.76 11.66
N GLY A 370 6.18 -2.38 11.36
CA GLY A 370 6.57 -1.87 10.03
C GLY A 370 6.40 -2.93 8.94
N PRO A 371 7.10 -2.78 7.81
CA PRO A 371 6.81 -3.56 6.62
C PRO A 371 7.19 -5.05 6.81
N LYS A 372 6.43 -5.94 6.16
CA LYS A 372 6.51 -7.40 6.28
C LYS A 372 6.57 -8.05 4.91
N LEU A 373 7.03 -9.30 4.84
CA LEU A 373 6.79 -10.15 3.68
C LEU A 373 5.37 -10.71 3.74
N VAL A 374 4.71 -10.81 2.61
CA VAL A 374 3.36 -11.42 2.49
C VAL A 374 3.33 -12.60 1.53
N ALA A 375 4.32 -12.72 0.65
CA ALA A 375 4.52 -13.88 -0.18
C ALA A 375 5.99 -14.01 -0.58
N ALA A 376 6.40 -15.24 -0.93
CA ALA A 376 7.69 -15.50 -1.55
C ALA A 376 7.55 -16.65 -2.55
N LYS A 377 8.22 -16.52 -3.70
CA LYS A 377 8.15 -17.49 -4.79
C LYS A 377 9.51 -17.72 -5.41
N LEU A 378 9.86 -18.99 -5.56
CA LEU A 378 11.11 -19.43 -6.20
C LEU A 378 10.83 -19.99 -7.59
N SER A 379 11.34 -19.35 -8.63
CA SER A 379 11.18 -19.78 -10.02
C SER A 379 12.53 -19.83 -10.75
N ARG A 380 12.52 -20.45 -11.93
CA ARG A 380 13.59 -20.19 -12.90
C ARG A 380 13.53 -18.72 -13.31
N LEU A 381 14.68 -18.09 -13.49
CA LEU A 381 14.73 -16.69 -13.90
C LEU A 381 14.18 -16.53 -15.32
N SER A 382 13.41 -15.48 -15.53
CA SER A 382 12.93 -15.04 -16.84
C SER A 382 12.98 -13.53 -16.89
N THR A 383 13.39 -12.97 -18.02
CA THR A 383 13.35 -11.51 -18.26
C THR A 383 12.06 -11.05 -18.95
N ALA A 384 11.10 -11.97 -19.13
CA ALA A 384 9.81 -11.61 -19.69
C ALA A 384 9.06 -10.70 -18.71
N GLY A 385 8.68 -9.51 -19.18
CA GLY A 385 7.92 -8.55 -18.38
C GLY A 385 8.75 -7.53 -17.59
N GLU A 386 10.08 -7.65 -17.58
CA GLU A 386 11.06 -6.73 -16.93
C GLU A 386 11.18 -5.37 -17.64
N SER A 387 10.07 -4.87 -18.17
CA SER A 387 10.00 -3.57 -18.83
C SER A 387 8.76 -2.84 -18.36
N ALA A 388 8.80 -1.52 -18.44
CA ALA A 388 7.73 -0.64 -18.03
C ALA A 388 7.32 0.28 -19.19
N PRO A 389 6.21 1.02 -19.08
CA PRO A 389 5.95 2.13 -19.98
C PRO A 389 7.13 3.11 -19.99
N VAL A 390 7.55 3.57 -21.18
CA VAL A 390 8.80 4.32 -21.41
C VAL A 390 9.02 5.51 -20.45
N VAL A 391 7.94 6.18 -20.06
CA VAL A 391 7.99 7.35 -19.16
C VAL A 391 8.25 6.99 -17.68
N PHE A 392 8.15 5.71 -17.32
CA PHE A 392 8.39 5.16 -15.99
C PHE A 392 9.59 4.20 -15.95
N SER A 393 10.26 3.93 -17.08
CA SER A 393 11.35 2.95 -17.17
C SER A 393 12.71 3.51 -16.72
N GLY A 394 12.73 4.47 -15.79
CA GLY A 394 13.96 5.18 -15.40
C GLY A 394 14.97 4.31 -14.66
N GLN A 395 14.49 3.25 -13.99
CA GLN A 395 15.32 2.31 -13.22
C GLN A 395 15.54 0.96 -13.91
N VAL A 396 14.99 0.79 -15.11
CA VAL A 396 15.08 -0.44 -15.91
C VAL A 396 16.25 -0.32 -16.92
N PRO A 397 17.03 -1.40 -17.17
CA PRO A 397 16.91 -2.74 -16.61
C PRO A 397 17.56 -2.88 -15.24
N ASN A 398 16.85 -3.58 -14.36
CA ASN A 398 17.14 -3.85 -12.94
C ASN A 398 17.01 -5.36 -12.60
N ASP A 399 16.75 -6.20 -13.60
CA ASP A 399 16.54 -7.64 -13.42
C ASP A 399 17.85 -8.41 -13.11
N GLY A 400 17.71 -9.67 -12.67
CA GLY A 400 18.85 -10.50 -12.30
C GLY A 400 19.88 -10.73 -13.41
N VAL A 401 19.47 -10.78 -14.68
CA VAL A 401 20.41 -10.91 -15.83
C VAL A 401 21.16 -9.60 -16.06
N ALA A 402 20.49 -8.46 -15.90
CA ALA A 402 21.14 -7.16 -16.01
C ALA A 402 22.25 -6.95 -14.97
N LEU A 403 22.05 -7.44 -13.74
CA LEU A 403 23.01 -7.30 -12.65
C LEU A 403 24.08 -8.39 -12.62
N TYR A 404 23.72 -9.64 -12.93
CA TYR A 404 24.59 -10.81 -12.70
C TYR A 404 24.86 -11.66 -13.96
N GLY A 405 24.38 -11.21 -15.13
CA GLY A 405 24.62 -11.86 -16.40
C GLY A 405 24.11 -13.31 -16.45
N SER A 406 24.87 -14.17 -17.13
CA SER A 406 24.50 -15.58 -17.31
C SER A 406 24.61 -16.43 -16.04
N GLU A 407 25.19 -15.91 -14.95
CA GLU A 407 25.22 -16.62 -13.66
C GLU A 407 23.83 -16.65 -13.02
N ALA A 408 22.97 -15.67 -13.32
CA ALA A 408 21.60 -15.59 -12.82
C ALA A 408 20.73 -16.70 -13.44
N GLN A 409 20.36 -17.70 -12.64
CA GLN A 409 19.62 -18.88 -13.12
C GLN A 409 18.23 -19.02 -12.48
N TYR A 410 18.11 -18.63 -11.21
CA TYR A 410 16.87 -18.71 -10.45
C TYR A 410 16.60 -17.40 -9.73
N ARG A 411 15.32 -17.17 -9.46
CA ARG A 411 14.81 -15.97 -8.79
C ARG A 411 13.95 -16.41 -7.62
N LEU A 412 14.31 -15.96 -6.43
CA LEU A 412 13.42 -15.96 -5.28
C LEU A 412 12.86 -14.55 -5.11
N ARG A 413 11.66 -14.32 -5.63
CA ARG A 413 10.97 -13.04 -5.51
C ARG A 413 10.16 -13.00 -4.22
N VAL A 414 10.25 -11.90 -3.50
CA VAL A 414 9.41 -11.64 -2.32
C VAL A 414 8.45 -10.49 -2.59
N LEU A 415 7.24 -10.57 -2.02
CA LEU A 415 6.25 -9.49 -2.02
C LEU A 415 6.14 -8.89 -0.62
N THR A 416 6.08 -7.57 -0.55
CA THR A 416 6.22 -6.80 0.69
C THR A 416 5.01 -5.90 0.98
N THR A 417 4.66 -5.74 2.26
CA THR A 417 3.61 -4.79 2.70
C THR A 417 4.14 -3.36 2.64
N GLY A 418 3.81 -2.64 1.58
CA GLY A 418 4.44 -1.37 1.27
C GLY A 418 5.93 -1.47 0.93
N GLY A 419 6.49 -0.39 0.38
CA GLY A 419 7.89 -0.36 0.00
C GLY A 419 8.82 -0.64 1.19
N PHE A 420 9.87 -1.41 0.94
CA PHE A 420 10.93 -1.70 1.90
C PHE A 420 12.06 -0.68 1.76
N SER A 421 12.50 -0.13 2.88
CA SER A 421 13.69 0.70 2.94
C SER A 421 14.49 0.39 4.22
N PRO A 422 15.82 0.47 4.20
CA PRO A 422 16.67 0.29 5.37
C PRO A 422 16.34 1.21 6.56
N ASP A 423 15.81 2.40 6.30
CA ASP A 423 15.49 3.43 7.30
C ASP A 423 14.26 4.29 6.92
N GLY A 424 13.56 3.93 5.85
CA GLY A 424 12.38 4.63 5.34
C GLY A 424 12.69 5.75 4.36
N VAL A 425 13.97 5.93 3.99
CA VAL A 425 14.41 6.82 2.92
C VAL A 425 15.42 6.16 1.98
N ARG A 426 16.51 5.58 2.53
CA ARG A 426 17.59 4.98 1.75
C ARG A 426 17.05 3.88 0.84
N SER A 427 17.64 3.74 -0.34
CA SER A 427 17.40 2.58 -1.21
C SER A 427 18.00 1.30 -0.62
N VAL A 428 17.39 0.16 -0.91
CA VAL A 428 18.03 -1.15 -0.75
C VAL A 428 19.06 -1.31 -1.85
N TYR A 429 20.23 -1.87 -1.53
CA TYR A 429 21.27 -2.09 -2.52
C TYR A 429 21.26 -3.54 -3.00
N PRO A 430 21.66 -3.80 -4.26
CA PRO A 430 21.93 -5.14 -4.76
C PRO A 430 22.88 -5.98 -3.87
N THR A 431 23.72 -5.33 -3.07
CA THR A 431 24.67 -5.97 -2.13
C THR A 431 24.13 -6.18 -0.72
N ASP A 432 22.89 -5.78 -0.42
CA ASP A 432 22.37 -5.74 0.95
C ASP A 432 21.80 -7.08 1.46
N PHE A 433 21.84 -8.17 0.67
CA PHE A 433 21.23 -9.45 1.06
C PHE A 433 21.61 -9.88 2.49
N SER A 434 22.91 -9.97 2.81
CA SER A 434 23.39 -10.47 4.10
C SER A 434 23.03 -9.56 5.29
N ARG A 435 22.66 -8.30 5.03
CA ARG A 435 22.25 -7.35 6.06
C ARG A 435 20.81 -7.58 6.52
N PHE A 436 19.95 -8.08 5.64
CA PHE A 436 18.51 -8.15 5.90
C PHE A 436 17.92 -9.56 5.83
N PHE A 437 18.49 -10.43 5.00
CA PHE A 437 17.89 -11.71 4.64
C PHE A 437 18.78 -12.90 5.00
N ARG A 438 18.11 -14.04 5.18
CA ARG A 438 18.73 -15.38 5.11
C ARG A 438 17.71 -16.37 4.55
N ILE A 439 18.18 -17.41 3.89
CA ILE A 439 17.34 -18.42 3.24
C ILE A 439 17.44 -19.75 3.99
N GLN A 440 16.29 -20.38 4.28
CA GLN A 440 16.21 -21.69 4.89
C GLN A 440 16.18 -22.77 3.81
N THR A 441 17.02 -23.79 3.97
CA THR A 441 16.91 -25.05 3.22
C THR A 441 16.65 -26.21 4.17
N ILE A 442 15.87 -27.17 3.70
CA ILE A 442 15.60 -28.43 4.41
C ILE A 442 15.90 -29.57 3.44
N ASP A 443 16.85 -30.43 3.78
CA ASP A 443 17.19 -31.58 2.95
C ASP A 443 16.21 -32.76 3.11
N ALA A 444 16.44 -33.83 2.34
CA ALA A 444 15.59 -35.02 2.37
C ALA A 444 15.55 -35.74 3.73
N ASP A 445 16.55 -35.52 4.59
CA ASP A 445 16.63 -36.06 5.94
C ASP A 445 15.97 -35.13 6.98
N GLY A 446 15.39 -34.00 6.54
CA GLY A 446 14.76 -32.99 7.39
C GLY A 446 15.75 -32.06 8.09
N ARG A 447 17.03 -32.04 7.67
CA ARG A 447 18.04 -31.19 8.31
C ARG A 447 17.99 -29.78 7.74
N GLU A 448 17.74 -28.84 8.64
CA GLU A 448 17.76 -27.41 8.37
C GLU A 448 19.18 -26.86 8.16
N ARG A 449 19.35 -25.98 7.17
CA ARG A 449 20.53 -25.13 6.97
C ARG A 449 20.12 -23.72 6.57
N TRP A 450 20.97 -22.75 6.89
CA TRP A 450 20.78 -21.34 6.55
C TRP A 450 21.83 -20.88 5.54
N LEU A 451 21.36 -20.22 4.47
CA LEU A 451 22.19 -19.51 3.50
C LEU A 451 22.16 -18.02 3.89
N THR A 452 23.30 -17.45 4.22
CA THR A 452 23.41 -16.16 4.92
C THR A 452 24.26 -15.13 4.19
N GLU A 453 25.05 -15.55 3.20
CA GLU A 453 26.03 -14.71 2.52
C GLU A 453 25.94 -14.86 1.00
N THR A 454 26.19 -13.75 0.30
CA THR A 454 26.35 -13.72 -1.16
C THR A 454 27.71 -14.23 -1.57
N GLY A 455 27.82 -14.85 -2.75
CA GLY A 455 29.08 -15.30 -3.34
C GLY A 455 29.66 -16.59 -2.73
N VAL A 456 28.97 -17.20 -1.77
CA VAL A 456 29.37 -18.45 -1.11
C VAL A 456 28.71 -19.66 -1.77
N ASP A 457 29.49 -20.71 -2.04
CA ASP A 457 28.97 -22.02 -2.45
C ASP A 457 28.53 -22.83 -1.25
N TYR A 458 27.22 -22.97 -1.10
CA TYR A 458 26.64 -23.84 -0.09
C TYR A 458 26.48 -25.25 -0.65
N VAL A 459 27.33 -26.17 -0.18
CA VAL A 459 27.29 -27.58 -0.56
C VAL A 459 26.21 -28.30 0.27
N LEU A 460 25.12 -28.65 -0.39
CA LEU A 460 24.01 -29.43 0.15
C LEU A 460 24.10 -30.89 -0.34
N PRO A 461 23.40 -31.84 0.32
CA PRO A 461 23.39 -33.23 -0.14
C PRO A 461 22.89 -33.40 -1.59
N SER A 462 22.03 -32.49 -2.05
CA SER A 462 21.44 -32.50 -3.40
C SER A 462 22.19 -31.65 -4.43
N GLY A 463 23.35 -31.08 -4.08
CA GLY A 463 24.17 -30.23 -4.96
C GLY A 463 24.53 -28.89 -4.31
N THR A 464 24.89 -27.91 -5.14
CA THR A 464 25.35 -26.60 -4.67
C THR A 464 24.31 -25.52 -4.93
N VAL A 465 24.16 -24.58 -3.99
CA VAL A 465 23.43 -23.31 -4.20
C VAL A 465 24.35 -22.15 -3.85
N ARG A 466 24.30 -21.08 -4.64
CA ARG A 466 24.95 -19.81 -4.35
C ARG A 466 23.97 -18.65 -4.53
N ILE A 467 24.00 -17.71 -3.59
CA ILE A 467 23.29 -16.43 -3.68
C ILE A 467 24.20 -15.43 -4.39
N LEU A 468 23.72 -14.77 -5.44
CA LEU A 468 24.48 -13.74 -6.16
C LEU A 468 24.28 -12.36 -5.56
N GLY A 469 23.06 -12.04 -5.14
CA GLY A 469 22.69 -10.79 -4.47
C GLY A 469 21.22 -10.46 -4.69
N LEU A 470 20.87 -9.18 -4.57
CA LEU A 470 19.53 -8.67 -4.80
C LEU A 470 19.39 -8.03 -6.19
N ALA A 471 18.24 -8.18 -6.81
CA ALA A 471 17.83 -7.49 -8.04
C ALA A 471 16.39 -6.98 -7.88
N ASP A 472 15.81 -6.42 -8.95
CA ASP A 472 14.48 -5.77 -8.90
C ASP A 472 14.51 -4.56 -7.96
N LEU A 473 15.52 -3.72 -8.20
CA LEU A 473 15.78 -2.51 -7.40
C LEU A 473 16.12 -1.35 -8.33
N GLY A 474 17.17 -1.47 -9.15
CA GLY A 474 17.52 -0.37 -10.03
C GLY A 474 18.73 -0.70 -10.88
N LEU A 475 19.19 0.29 -11.65
CA LEU A 475 20.29 0.10 -12.59
C LEU A 475 21.54 -0.46 -11.90
N ALA A 476 22.17 -1.43 -12.55
CA ALA A 476 23.46 -1.95 -12.10
C ALA A 476 24.53 -0.84 -12.07
N GLN A 477 25.29 -0.77 -10.98
CA GLN A 477 26.40 0.17 -10.83
C GLN A 477 27.66 -0.57 -10.40
N SER A 478 28.83 0.01 -10.70
CA SER A 478 30.11 -0.55 -10.24
C SER A 478 30.27 -0.54 -8.72
N SER A 479 29.52 0.34 -8.05
CA SER A 479 29.44 0.48 -6.60
C SER A 479 28.14 1.18 -6.25
N TYR A 480 27.55 0.82 -5.12
CA TYR A 480 26.34 1.46 -4.59
C TYR A 480 26.71 2.35 -3.41
N ASP A 481 26.33 3.62 -3.49
CA ASP A 481 26.51 4.61 -2.41
C ASP A 481 25.16 5.22 -2.02
N ASP A 482 25.18 6.16 -1.06
CA ASP A 482 23.98 6.82 -0.55
C ASP A 482 23.23 7.69 -1.58
N THR A 483 23.74 7.82 -2.80
CA THR A 483 23.04 8.47 -3.92
C THR A 483 22.29 7.49 -4.82
N TYR A 484 22.44 6.18 -4.61
CA TYR A 484 21.71 5.15 -5.35
C TYR A 484 20.20 5.25 -5.11
N VAL A 485 19.43 5.16 -6.19
CA VAL A 485 17.97 5.21 -6.18
C VAL A 485 17.43 3.97 -6.84
N GLU A 486 16.70 3.17 -6.09
CA GLU A 486 15.91 2.04 -6.59
C GLU A 486 14.57 2.50 -7.22
N ASP A 487 13.79 1.59 -7.78
CA ASP A 487 12.44 1.72 -8.33
C ASP A 487 11.39 1.88 -7.22
N HIS A 488 11.71 1.38 -6.02
CA HIS A 488 10.92 1.41 -4.80
C HIS A 488 9.59 0.66 -4.92
N ASP A 489 9.53 -0.37 -5.75
CA ASP A 489 8.35 -1.21 -5.84
C ASP A 489 8.17 -2.10 -4.59
N ASN A 490 7.18 -3.00 -4.64
CA ASN A 490 6.83 -3.86 -3.51
C ASN A 490 7.45 -5.27 -3.62
N GLN A 491 8.38 -5.47 -4.55
CA GLN A 491 9.03 -6.73 -4.83
C GLN A 491 10.55 -6.57 -4.75
N ILE A 492 11.22 -7.66 -4.35
CA ILE A 492 12.67 -7.74 -4.31
C ILE A 492 13.03 -9.14 -4.77
N ASP A 493 14.03 -9.24 -5.64
CA ASP A 493 14.54 -10.50 -6.11
C ASP A 493 15.82 -10.90 -5.39
N VAL A 494 15.86 -12.10 -4.84
CA VAL A 494 17.12 -12.76 -4.50
C VAL A 494 17.53 -13.64 -5.68
N ILE A 495 18.67 -13.32 -6.29
CA ILE A 495 19.18 -14.03 -7.46
C ILE A 495 20.09 -15.18 -7.02
N LEU A 496 19.84 -16.36 -7.58
CA LEU A 496 20.51 -17.60 -7.21
C LEU A 496 21.09 -18.30 -8.44
N THR A 497 22.12 -19.11 -8.19
CA THR A 497 22.71 -20.04 -9.16
C THR A 497 23.00 -21.38 -8.48
N GLY A 498 23.09 -22.45 -9.27
CA GLY A 498 23.44 -23.78 -8.77
C GLY A 498 22.58 -24.92 -9.29
N ASP A 499 22.68 -26.07 -8.63
CA ASP A 499 21.98 -27.28 -9.02
C ASP A 499 20.48 -27.17 -8.72
N ALA A 500 19.64 -27.49 -9.70
CA ALA A 500 18.18 -27.39 -9.57
C ALA A 500 17.64 -28.18 -8.35
N ALA A 501 18.23 -29.36 -8.08
CA ALA A 501 17.85 -30.20 -6.95
C ALA A 501 18.25 -29.60 -5.59
N ALA A 502 19.31 -28.79 -5.55
CA ALA A 502 19.74 -28.08 -4.35
C ALA A 502 18.87 -26.83 -4.13
N VAL A 503 18.61 -26.07 -5.19
CA VAL A 503 17.71 -24.90 -5.17
C VAL A 503 16.30 -25.30 -4.73
N ALA A 504 15.79 -26.45 -5.17
CA ALA A 504 14.48 -26.98 -4.78
C ALA A 504 14.34 -27.32 -3.28
N THR A 505 15.43 -27.32 -2.50
CA THR A 505 15.39 -27.54 -1.03
C THR A 505 15.07 -26.28 -0.23
N ILE A 506 15.00 -25.12 -0.89
CA ILE A 506 14.62 -23.86 -0.25
C ILE A 506 13.16 -23.94 0.19
N THR A 507 12.91 -23.61 1.45
CA THR A 507 11.57 -23.72 2.07
C THR A 507 11.06 -22.39 2.62
N ALA A 508 11.95 -21.48 2.99
CA ALA A 508 11.58 -20.17 3.50
C ALA A 508 12.68 -19.12 3.28
N ILE A 509 12.28 -17.85 3.30
CA ILE A 509 13.18 -16.70 3.46
C ILE A 509 12.84 -15.99 4.76
N ALA A 510 13.85 -15.53 5.48
CA ALA A 510 13.67 -14.84 6.74
C ALA A 510 14.22 -13.42 6.68
N ILE A 511 13.52 -12.51 7.35
CA ILE A 511 14.03 -11.23 7.82
C ILE A 511 14.24 -11.39 9.32
N PRO A 512 15.47 -11.55 9.82
CA PRO A 512 15.67 -11.78 11.25
C PRO A 512 15.46 -10.52 12.10
N ALA A 513 15.64 -9.32 11.52
CA ALA A 513 15.42 -8.01 12.15
C ALA A 513 16.08 -7.84 13.55
N SER A 514 17.17 -8.56 13.81
CA SER A 514 17.84 -8.60 15.11
C SER A 514 19.27 -9.13 14.99
N GLY A 515 20.09 -8.88 16.02
CA GLY A 515 21.50 -9.26 16.02
C GLY A 515 22.28 -8.53 14.92
N ASP A 516 22.91 -9.29 14.04
CA ASP A 516 23.66 -8.75 12.89
C ASP A 516 22.74 -8.31 11.73
N TYR A 517 21.43 -8.60 11.82
CA TYR A 517 20.45 -8.24 10.80
C TYR A 517 19.69 -6.96 11.14
N SER A 518 19.55 -6.08 10.15
CA SER A 518 18.75 -4.86 10.28
C SER A 518 17.27 -5.13 9.97
N PRO A 519 16.32 -4.38 10.57
CA PRO A 519 14.93 -4.35 10.11
C PRO A 519 14.79 -3.49 8.84
N PHE A 520 13.65 -3.62 8.17
CA PHE A 520 13.19 -2.66 7.16
C PHE A 520 12.17 -1.68 7.75
N PHE A 521 11.94 -0.59 7.05
CA PHE A 521 10.96 0.45 7.35
C PHE A 521 10.15 0.77 6.10
N ASN A 522 8.88 1.11 6.28
CA ASN A 522 8.10 1.73 5.22
C ASN A 522 8.67 3.13 4.93
N PRO A 523 8.35 3.74 3.78
CA PRO A 523 8.59 5.16 3.58
C PRO A 523 8.09 5.98 4.79
N GLY A 524 8.66 7.16 5.03
CA GLY A 524 8.37 7.93 6.25
C GLY A 524 9.02 7.38 7.53
N GLY A 525 10.03 6.52 7.40
CA GLY A 525 10.93 6.12 8.48
C GLY A 525 11.90 7.23 8.89
N PRO A 526 12.72 7.01 9.93
CA PRO A 526 13.55 8.04 10.54
C PRO A 526 14.67 8.57 9.65
N GLY A 527 15.09 7.80 8.64
CA GLY A 527 16.31 8.08 7.88
C GLY A 527 17.56 8.14 8.76
N ASN A 528 18.66 8.67 8.21
CA ASN A 528 19.92 8.86 8.93
C ASN A 528 20.01 10.18 9.73
N ALA A 529 19.08 11.11 9.49
CA ALA A 529 19.04 12.42 10.15
C ALA A 529 17.59 12.83 10.53
N PRO A 530 16.97 12.13 11.51
CA PRO A 530 15.60 12.37 11.92
C PRO A 530 15.44 13.76 12.56
N THR A 531 14.32 14.42 12.27
CA THR A 531 13.89 15.63 12.98
C THR A 531 13.42 15.28 14.40
N PRO A 532 13.99 15.90 15.46
CA PRO A 532 13.57 15.65 16.84
C PRO A 532 12.09 15.92 17.08
N GLY A 533 11.42 15.01 17.79
CA GLY A 533 10.00 15.14 18.16
C GLY A 533 9.01 14.77 17.06
N VAL A 534 9.47 14.32 15.90
CA VAL A 534 8.64 13.74 14.84
C VAL A 534 8.60 12.22 15.03
N PRO A 535 7.42 11.59 15.16
CA PRO A 535 7.26 10.15 15.06
C PRO A 535 7.48 9.68 13.61
N TYR A 536 8.10 8.52 13.43
CA TYR A 536 8.34 7.91 12.12
C TYR A 536 7.72 6.51 12.05
N SER A 537 7.61 5.96 10.83
CA SER A 537 7.24 4.56 10.67
C SER A 537 8.19 3.68 11.49
N GLN A 538 7.64 2.61 12.05
CA GLN A 538 8.35 1.69 12.93
C GLN A 538 9.10 0.64 12.10
N PRO A 539 10.15 0.03 12.67
CA PRO A 539 10.81 -1.10 12.01
C PRO A 539 9.84 -2.28 11.84
N GLY A 540 10.03 -3.03 10.76
CA GLY A 540 9.36 -4.30 10.52
C GLY A 540 9.82 -5.38 11.50
N PRO A 541 8.97 -6.37 11.78
CA PRO A 541 9.29 -7.44 12.72
C PRO A 541 10.26 -8.47 12.13
N ALA A 542 10.81 -9.31 13.00
CA ALA A 542 11.40 -10.58 12.58
C ALA A 542 10.30 -11.46 11.94
N LEU A 543 10.59 -12.05 10.79
CA LEU A 543 9.62 -12.82 10.02
C LEU A 543 10.29 -13.98 9.30
N LEU A 544 9.58 -15.11 9.23
CA LEU A 544 9.90 -16.25 8.35
C LEU A 544 8.75 -16.41 7.35
N GLN A 545 9.04 -16.19 6.07
CA GLN A 545 8.09 -16.29 4.97
C GLN A 545 8.30 -17.62 4.23
N PRO A 546 7.30 -18.52 4.21
CA PRO A 546 7.34 -19.71 3.38
C PRO A 546 7.49 -19.37 1.89
N VAL A 547 8.24 -20.21 1.18
CA VAL A 547 8.52 -20.06 -0.24
C VAL A 547 7.68 -21.06 -1.05
N ASN A 548 6.92 -20.54 -2.02
CA ASN A 548 6.28 -21.35 -3.03
C ASN A 548 7.32 -21.76 -4.09
N VAL A 549 7.67 -23.04 -4.16
CA VAL A 549 8.62 -23.57 -5.15
C VAL A 549 7.92 -23.77 -6.49
N ALA A 550 8.18 -22.85 -7.41
CA ALA A 550 7.53 -22.68 -8.72
C ALA A 550 8.52 -22.93 -9.88
N LEU A 551 9.36 -23.97 -9.76
CA LEU A 551 10.42 -24.26 -10.74
C LEU A 551 9.90 -24.85 -12.06
N ASP A 552 8.80 -25.61 -12.01
CA ASP A 552 8.19 -26.27 -13.17
C ASP A 552 7.00 -25.49 -13.75
N ASN A 553 6.27 -24.79 -12.88
CA ASN A 553 5.25 -23.83 -13.25
C ASN A 553 5.57 -22.52 -12.53
N PRO A 554 6.01 -21.46 -13.23
CA PRO A 554 6.47 -20.21 -12.61
C PRO A 554 5.35 -19.43 -11.92
N MET A 555 4.10 -19.88 -12.02
CA MET A 555 2.92 -19.19 -11.48
C MET A 555 2.82 -17.75 -12.01
N THR A 556 2.90 -17.61 -13.33
CA THR A 556 2.80 -16.32 -14.00
C THR A 556 1.65 -16.29 -15.01
N VAL A 557 1.18 -15.08 -15.32
CA VAL A 557 0.15 -14.85 -16.32
C VAL A 557 0.60 -13.80 -17.33
N THR A 558 0.29 -14.04 -18.61
CA THR A 558 0.40 -13.02 -19.65
C THR A 558 -0.99 -12.70 -20.16
N TRP A 559 -1.36 -11.44 -20.11
CA TRP A 559 -2.67 -10.96 -20.52
C TRP A 559 -2.57 -9.53 -21.06
N ILE A 560 -3.03 -9.32 -22.28
CA ILE A 560 -2.93 -8.03 -22.97
C ILE A 560 -4.28 -7.72 -23.64
N ASP A 561 -4.89 -6.57 -23.32
CA ASP A 561 -6.10 -6.05 -23.96
C ASP A 561 -5.91 -4.58 -24.36
N LEU A 562 -5.37 -4.34 -25.55
CA LEU A 562 -5.12 -2.98 -26.06
C LEU A 562 -6.41 -2.27 -26.55
N ASP A 563 -7.54 -2.97 -26.64
CA ASP A 563 -8.82 -2.43 -27.11
C ASP A 563 -9.75 -1.98 -25.96
N GLY A 564 -9.48 -2.41 -24.72
CA GLY A 564 -10.23 -2.06 -23.51
C GLY A 564 -10.49 -0.55 -23.34
N PRO A 565 -9.46 0.32 -23.40
CA PRO A 565 -9.63 1.77 -23.25
C PRO A 565 -10.52 2.40 -24.34
N ARG A 566 -10.46 1.87 -25.57
CA ARG A 566 -11.29 2.35 -26.71
C ARG A 566 -12.75 1.93 -26.59
N LYS A 567 -13.03 0.76 -26.02
CA LYS A 567 -14.40 0.26 -25.78
C LYS A 567 -15.08 1.04 -24.65
N ALA A 568 -14.38 1.35 -23.55
CA ALA A 568 -14.90 2.17 -22.45
C ALA A 568 -15.25 3.60 -22.91
N ALA A 569 -14.44 4.20 -23.79
CA ALA A 569 -14.71 5.52 -24.37
C ALA A 569 -15.94 5.51 -25.31
N ARG A 570 -16.15 4.45 -26.09
CA ARG A 570 -17.31 4.31 -26.99
C ARG A 570 -18.62 4.02 -26.24
N GLY A 571 -18.56 3.27 -25.13
CA GLY A 571 -19.73 3.02 -24.27
C GLY A 571 -20.34 4.31 -23.70
N LYS A 572 -19.52 5.31 -23.40
CA LYS A 572 -19.98 6.63 -22.93
C LYS A 572 -20.60 7.52 -24.03
N LEU A 573 -20.30 7.29 -25.30
CA LEU A 573 -20.96 7.96 -26.43
C LEU A 573 -22.25 7.25 -26.90
N GLY A 574 -22.38 5.94 -26.67
CA GLY A 574 -23.52 5.15 -27.12
C GLY A 574 -24.83 5.34 -26.33
N LEU A 575 -24.80 6.08 -25.21
CA LEU A 575 -25.98 6.40 -24.39
C LEU A 575 -26.56 7.80 -24.67
N ARG A 576 -26.09 8.46 -25.74
CA ARG A 576 -26.71 9.67 -26.29
C ARG A 576 -27.05 9.43 -27.76
N ASN A 577 -28.10 8.65 -28.00
CA ASN A 577 -28.91 8.71 -29.22
C ASN A 577 -30.32 8.23 -28.90
#